data_AF-A0A955DW77-F1
#
_entry.id   AF-A0A955DW77-F1
#
_cell.length_a   1.000
_cell.length_b   1.000
_cell.length_c   1.000
_cell.angle_alpha   90.00
_cell.angle_beta   90.00
_cell.angle_gamma   90.00
#
_symmetry.space_group_name_H-M   'P 1'
#
loop_
_entity.id
_entity.type
_entity.pdbx_description
1 polymer ?
#
loop_
_entity_poly.entity_id
_entity_poly.type
_entity_poly.pdbx_seq_one_letter_code
_entity_poly.pdbx_strand_id
1 'polypeptide(L)' 'MKDAPDDATLASALLGPTGNLRAPTIKVGSRMLVGFHEESWSDALGV' A
#
# COMPACT_ATOMS: atom_id res chain seq x y z
N MET A 1 -0.55 -19.08 -8.12
CA MET A 1 -1.12 -17.72 -8.25
C MET A 1 -1.43 -17.25 -6.84
N LYS A 2 -1.01 -16.04 -6.45
CA LYS A 2 -1.33 -15.50 -5.12
C LYS A 2 -2.76 -14.99 -5.22
N ASP A 3 -3.70 -15.64 -4.54
CA ASP A 3 -5.11 -15.22 -4.58
C ASP A 3 -5.21 -13.77 -4.10
N ALA A 4 -5.87 -12.93 -4.92
CA ALA A 4 -6.10 -11.54 -4.55
C ALA A 4 -7.11 -11.50 -3.39
N PRO A 5 -6.86 -10.69 -2.34
CA PRO A 5 -7.87 -10.49 -1.31
C PRO A 5 -9.12 -9.83 -1.90
N ASP A 6 -10.27 -10.03 -1.28
CA ASP A 6 -11.47 -9.26 -1.58
C ASP A 6 -11.31 -7.77 -1.19
N ASP A 7 -12.17 -6.93 -1.73
CA ASP A 7 -12.10 -5.47 -1.55
C ASP A 7 -12.22 -5.04 -0.08
N ALA A 8 -13.02 -5.74 0.74
CA ALA A 8 -13.20 -5.40 2.14
C ALA A 8 -11.96 -5.74 2.96
N THR A 9 -11.37 -6.92 2.71
CA THR A 9 -10.10 -7.34 3.30
C THR A 9 -8.99 -6.36 2.92
N LEU A 10 -8.90 -5.99 1.63
CA LEU A 10 -7.92 -5.02 1.15
C LEU A 10 -8.09 -3.65 1.81
N ALA A 11 -9.32 -3.10 1.82
CA ALA A 11 -9.61 -1.80 2.42
C ALA A 11 -9.25 -1.77 3.91
N SER A 12 -9.52 -2.84 4.67
CA SER A 12 -9.19 -2.92 6.10
C SER A 12 -7.68 -2.82 6.38
N ALA A 13 -6.85 -3.32 5.47
CA ALA A 13 -5.40 -3.23 5.57
C ALA A 13 -4.88 -1.83 5.20
N LEU A 14 -5.46 -1.21 4.16
CA LEU A 14 -5.01 0.07 3.61
C LEU A 14 -5.49 1.29 4.41
N LEU A 15 -6.69 1.22 4.99
CA LEU A 15 -7.33 2.35 5.66
C LEU A 15 -6.98 2.39 7.16
N GLY A 16 -6.79 3.60 7.68
CA GLY A 16 -6.66 3.90 9.10
C GLY A 16 -8.01 4.11 9.80
N PRO A 17 -8.01 4.41 11.12
CA PRO A 17 -9.22 4.53 11.93
C PRO A 17 -10.24 5.56 11.44
N THR A 18 -9.78 6.58 10.70
CA THR A 18 -10.61 7.67 10.16
C THR A 18 -11.01 7.45 8.70
N GLY A 19 -10.70 6.30 8.11
CA GLY A 19 -11.01 5.98 6.71
C GLY A 19 -10.04 6.58 5.68
N ASN A 20 -8.96 7.25 6.12
CA ASN A 20 -7.88 7.68 5.24
C ASN A 20 -6.86 6.55 5.01
N LEU A 21 -6.14 6.60 3.89
CA LEU A 21 -5.00 5.71 3.66
C LEU A 21 -3.95 5.87 4.75
N ARG A 22 -3.33 4.76 5.17
CA ARG A 22 -2.21 4.80 6.11
C ARG A 22 -1.01 5.49 5.46
N ALA A 23 -0.58 6.59 6.06
CA ALA A 23 0.64 7.27 5.64
C ALA A 23 1.90 6.47 6.05
N PRO A 24 3.03 6.61 5.31
CA PRO A 24 3.18 7.32 4.04
C PRO A 24 2.48 6.58 2.88
N THR A 25 2.12 7.31 1.83
CA THR A 25 1.43 6.72 0.67
C THR A 25 1.96 7.32 -0.63
N ILE A 26 2.29 6.48 -1.61
CA ILE A 26 2.72 6.91 -2.95
C ILE A 26 2.13 5.99 -4.02
N LYS A 27 1.89 6.54 -5.21
CA LYS A 27 1.52 5.78 -6.41
C LYS A 27 2.57 6.00 -7.49
N VAL A 28 3.16 4.92 -7.98
CA VAL A 28 4.16 4.89 -9.05
C VAL A 28 3.62 4.00 -10.18
N GLY A 29 3.12 4.63 -11.24
CA GLY A 29 2.47 3.91 -12.34
C GLY A 29 1.26 3.10 -11.87
N SER A 30 1.32 1.77 -12.05
CA SER A 30 0.30 0.81 -11.59
C SER A 30 0.50 0.31 -10.16
N ARG A 31 1.62 0.66 -9.51
CA ARG A 31 1.93 0.24 -8.14
C ARG A 31 1.56 1.33 -7.14
N MET A 32 1.00 0.92 -6.01
CA MET A 32 0.69 1.80 -4.89
C MET A 32 1.33 1.23 -3.62
N LEU A 33 1.98 2.09 -2.85
CA LEU A 33 2.55 1.75 -1.55
C LEU A 33 1.77 2.51 -0.50
N VAL A 34 1.34 1.80 0.55
CA VAL A 34 0.56 2.33 1.67
C VAL A 34 1.23 1.84 2.95
N GLY A 35 1.55 2.76 3.86
CA GLY A 35 2.41 2.50 5.00
C GLY A 35 3.90 2.42 4.62
N PHE A 36 4.72 1.96 5.56
CA PHE A 36 6.17 1.94 5.41
C PHE A 36 6.73 0.51 5.48
N HIS A 37 7.49 0.15 4.45
CA HIS A 37 8.34 -1.04 4.39
C HIS A 37 9.59 -0.66 3.60
N GLU A 38 10.76 -0.66 4.25
CA GLU A 38 12.00 -0.08 3.74
C GLU A 38 12.35 -0.55 2.32
N GLU A 39 12.43 -1.87 2.10
CA GLU A 39 12.75 -2.46 0.79
C GLU A 39 11.77 -2.03 -0.31
N SER A 40 10.48 -1.89 0.01
CA SER A 40 9.48 -1.48 -0.97
C SER A 40 9.68 -0.03 -1.40
N TRP A 41 10.07 0.83 -0.47
CA TRP A 41 10.33 2.24 -0.74
C TRP A 41 11.65 2.44 -1.50
N SER A 42 12.71 1.68 -1.16
CA SER A 42 13.96 1.65 -1.93
C SER A 42 13.73 1.22 -3.37
N ASP A 43 13.00 0.11 -3.59
CA ASP A 43 12.61 -0.37 -4.92
C ASP A 43 11.79 0.67 -5.71
N ALA A 44 10.80 1.28 -5.05
CA ALA A 44 9.92 2.26 -5.69
C ALA A 44 10.61 3.61 -6.02
N LEU A 45 11.60 4.01 -5.22
CA LEU A 45 12.30 5.29 -5.38
C LEU A 45 13.66 5.14 -6.10
N GLY A 46 14.15 3.91 -6.30
CA GLY A 46 15.44 3.64 -6.93
C GLY A 46 16.64 4.09 -6.09
N VAL A 47 16.53 3.97 -4.75
CA VAL A 47 17.56 4.39 -3.77
C VAL A 47 18.09 3.23 -2.94
#